data_AF-A0A2S7T0P1-F1
#
_entry.id   AF-A0A2S7T0P1-F1
#
_cell.length_a   1.000
_cell.length_b   1.000
_cell.length_c   1.000
_cell.angle_alpha   90.00
_cell.angle_beta   90.00
_cell.angle_gamma   90.00
#
_symmetry.space_group_name_H-M   'P 1'
#
loop_
_entity.id
_entity.type
_entity.pdbx_description
1 polymer ?
#
loop_
_entity_poly.entity_id
_entity_poly.type
_entity_poly.pdbx_seq_one_letter_code
_entity_poly.pdbx_strand_id
1 'polypeptide(L)'
;MKIYFLLLAVFFSAEMSAQMHITEQNSWPVVLDNTTPVNTLIKRFEGDWKWVQTNKFYWIGYTDLMYSIAAKRNVAIKPLLNFINTTKNRHAKWGAICTIHLIGINSEIAGRETEEFTNLSARNALLSLLSDTSLQAGIIELLIRDPRYSDIPIVMNVMRNSKGDTWALNNYLTIFPIDLPVGQEIPKEFDQSVKIQNPDKGAYEDVANHLPLILNAISNSHSDTFFVDQTLLCKNLWGNRAHSLVDFKNVEDSTINGLHEPSAYVKIRDFLYDLTGVDYCEIGNKLQYYVDGNKVFICTQETAKKRLLSWWTHLLPQQRKLYSRNLRVADDPSAQKVGYLQPPTTN
;
A
#
# COMPACT_ATOMS: atom_id res chain seq x y z
N MET A 1 21.74 53.47 52.88
CA MET A 1 20.86 52.29 53.01
C MET A 1 20.84 51.59 51.66
N LYS A 2 21.67 50.55 51.48
CA LYS A 2 21.92 49.89 50.19
C LYS A 2 21.03 48.65 50.08
N ILE A 3 20.30 48.56 48.97
CA ILE A 3 19.38 47.47 48.65
C ILE A 3 20.20 46.26 48.18
N TYR A 4 20.07 45.14 48.90
CA TYR A 4 20.44 43.81 48.44
C TYR A 4 19.27 43.25 47.64
N PHE A 5 19.42 43.13 46.32
CA PHE A 5 18.63 42.24 45.47
C PHE A 5 19.51 41.78 44.32
N LEU A 6 20.25 40.70 44.54
CA LEU A 6 21.00 40.02 43.48
C LEU A 6 21.17 38.56 43.87
N LEU A 7 20.20 37.72 43.48
CA LEU A 7 20.34 36.28 43.28
C LEU A 7 19.02 35.74 42.73
N LEU A 8 19.14 34.86 41.72
CA LEU A 8 18.09 34.08 41.04
C LEU A 8 17.33 34.77 39.90
N ALA A 9 17.95 34.85 38.73
CA ALA A 9 17.25 34.70 37.44
C ALA A 9 18.25 34.45 36.29
N VAL A 10 19.00 33.34 36.35
CA VAL A 10 19.61 32.74 35.16
C VAL A 10 19.35 31.24 35.23
N PHE A 11 18.11 30.84 34.95
CA PHE A 11 17.79 29.47 34.57
C PHE A 11 17.30 29.50 33.13
N PHE A 12 18.00 28.72 32.30
CA PHE A 12 17.72 28.48 30.89
C PHE A 12 16.23 28.23 30.64
N SER A 13 15.55 29.19 30.00
CA SER A 13 14.34 28.87 29.24
C SER A 13 14.80 28.35 27.88
N ALA A 14 14.96 27.03 27.76
CA ALA A 14 14.88 26.40 26.45
C ALA A 14 13.44 26.64 25.97
N GLU A 15 13.25 27.59 25.06
CA GLU A 15 11.97 27.85 24.42
C GLU A 15 11.54 26.59 23.67
N MET A 16 10.68 25.78 24.30
CA MET A 16 9.94 24.74 23.62
C MET A 16 8.92 25.43 22.73
N SER A 17 9.26 25.60 21.44
CA SER A 17 8.30 26.08 20.45
C SER A 17 7.26 24.98 20.21
N ALA A 18 6.08 25.10 20.81
CA ALA A 18 4.93 24.28 20.43
C ALA A 18 4.53 24.68 19.00
N GLN A 19 4.60 23.75 18.05
CA GLN A 19 4.01 23.92 16.72
C GLN A 19 2.69 23.16 16.67
N MET A 20 1.61 23.84 16.29
CA MET A 20 0.35 23.17 15.98
C MET A 20 0.44 22.61 14.56
N HIS A 21 0.33 21.30 14.44
CA HIS A 21 0.11 20.65 13.14
C HIS A 21 -1.37 20.30 13.00
N ILE A 22 -1.94 20.72 11.88
CA ILE A 22 -3.35 20.53 11.56
C ILE A 22 -3.51 19.09 11.04
N THR A 23 -4.37 18.30 11.68
CA THR A 23 -4.92 17.07 11.09
C THR A 23 -6.34 17.35 10.58
N GLU A 24 -6.89 16.49 9.72
CA GLU A 24 -8.21 16.69 9.09
C GLU A 24 -9.37 16.98 10.06
N GLN A 25 -9.27 16.58 11.33
CA GLN A 25 -10.37 16.75 12.29
C GLN A 25 -9.96 17.34 13.65
N ASN A 26 -8.65 17.56 13.91
CA ASN A 26 -8.15 18.17 15.15
C ASN A 26 -6.75 18.78 14.96
N SER A 27 -6.43 19.88 15.62
CA SER A 27 -5.02 20.30 15.79
C SER A 27 -4.44 19.59 17.00
N TRP A 28 -3.40 18.78 16.82
CA TRP A 28 -2.67 18.21 17.96
C TRP A 28 -1.40 19.02 18.21
N PRO A 29 -1.15 19.49 19.45
CA PRO A 29 0.10 20.17 19.76
C PRO A 29 1.24 19.16 19.68
N VAL A 30 2.22 19.46 18.83
CA VAL A 30 3.44 18.65 18.71
C VAL A 30 4.55 19.35 19.46
N VAL A 31 5.26 18.58 20.29
CA VAL A 31 6.38 19.08 21.08
C VAL A 31 7.69 18.80 20.33
N LEU A 32 8.29 19.85 19.75
CA LEU A 32 9.50 19.71 18.96
C LEU A 32 10.78 19.84 19.81
N ASP A 33 11.59 18.78 19.81
CA ASP A 33 12.97 18.81 20.32
C ASP A 33 13.91 19.38 19.23
N ASN A 34 14.04 20.70 19.24
CA ASN A 34 14.90 21.40 18.28
C ASN A 34 16.37 21.46 18.70
N THR A 35 16.69 21.11 19.94
CA THR A 35 18.04 21.25 20.51
C THR A 35 18.88 19.99 20.44
N THR A 36 18.26 18.80 20.51
CA THR A 36 18.99 17.54 20.49
C THR A 36 19.55 17.24 19.09
N PRO A 37 20.83 16.81 18.95
CA PRO A 37 21.39 16.40 17.67
C PRO A 37 20.61 15.25 17.01
N VAL A 38 20.47 15.30 15.68
CA VAL A 38 19.63 14.36 14.91
C VAL A 38 19.96 12.89 15.15
N ASN A 39 21.24 12.53 15.24
CA ASN A 39 21.66 11.15 15.51
C ASN A 39 21.23 10.66 16.90
N THR A 40 21.20 11.57 17.89
CA THR A 40 20.74 11.26 19.24
C THR A 40 19.22 11.07 19.26
N LEU A 41 18.47 11.89 18.52
CA LEU A 41 17.04 11.70 18.34
C LEU A 41 16.74 10.36 17.66
N ILE A 42 17.40 10.03 16.56
CA ILE A 42 17.17 8.79 15.81
C ILE A 42 17.39 7.54 16.68
N LYS A 43 18.42 7.54 17.54
CA LYS A 43 18.66 6.43 18.48
C LYS A 43 17.48 6.19 19.44
N ARG A 44 16.67 7.22 19.75
CA ARG A 44 15.49 7.05 20.63
C ARG A 44 14.41 6.16 20.01
N PHE A 45 14.45 5.87 18.70
CA PHE A 45 13.56 4.88 18.09
C PHE A 45 13.77 3.45 18.62
N GLU A 46 14.91 3.16 19.25
CA GLU A 46 15.17 1.87 19.89
C GLU A 46 14.36 1.66 21.18
N GLY A 47 13.85 2.73 21.78
CA GLY A 47 12.96 2.67 22.94
C GLY A 47 11.50 2.41 22.56
N ASP A 48 10.66 2.33 23.58
CA ASP A 48 9.22 2.18 23.40
C ASP A 48 8.59 3.51 23.00
N TRP A 49 8.03 3.57 21.80
CA TRP A 49 7.20 4.66 21.34
C TRP A 49 5.90 4.11 20.80
N LYS A 50 4.82 4.89 20.93
CA LYS A 50 3.48 4.54 20.47
C LYS A 50 2.99 5.58 19.48
N TRP A 51 2.25 5.12 18.48
CA TRP A 51 1.62 5.99 17.50
C TRP A 51 0.69 7.00 18.16
N VAL A 52 0.83 8.28 17.81
CA VAL A 52 -0.27 9.22 17.93
C VAL A 52 -1.05 9.13 16.63
N GLN A 53 -2.28 8.66 16.71
CA GLN A 53 -3.13 8.47 15.53
C GLN A 53 -3.41 9.81 14.86
N THR A 54 -3.34 9.84 13.54
CA THR A 54 -3.62 11.04 12.74
C THR A 54 -5.12 11.27 12.49
N ASN A 55 -5.98 10.45 13.11
CA ASN A 55 -7.42 10.34 12.83
C ASN A 55 -7.78 9.99 11.39
N LYS A 56 -6.78 9.68 10.55
CA LYS A 56 -7.01 9.06 9.24
C LYS A 56 -7.44 7.62 9.48
N PHE A 57 -8.51 7.22 8.80
CA PHE A 57 -8.91 5.82 8.74
C PHE A 57 -7.70 5.02 8.22
N TYR A 58 -7.31 3.95 8.93
CA TYR A 58 -6.25 2.99 8.55
C TYR A 58 -4.76 3.37 8.81
N TRP A 59 -4.42 3.63 10.08
CA TRP A 59 -3.18 3.17 10.77
C TRP A 59 -1.84 3.85 10.44
N ILE A 60 -1.83 5.12 10.02
CA ILE A 60 -0.62 5.94 10.10
C ILE A 60 -0.71 6.90 11.27
N GLY A 61 0.28 6.84 12.15
CA GLY A 61 0.50 7.80 13.22
C GLY A 61 1.84 8.51 13.03
N TYR A 62 2.09 9.53 13.84
CA TYR A 62 3.45 10.06 14.04
C TYR A 62 3.63 10.37 15.52
N THR A 63 4.88 10.52 15.95
CA THR A 63 5.18 10.90 17.35
C THR A 63 5.94 12.22 17.37
N ASP A 64 5.95 12.90 18.52
CA ASP A 64 6.77 14.09 18.74
C ASP A 64 8.24 13.87 18.35
N LEU A 65 8.76 12.66 18.60
CA LEU A 65 10.10 12.28 18.17
C LEU A 65 10.26 12.31 16.64
N MET A 66 9.30 11.75 15.90
CA MET A 66 9.32 11.75 14.44
C MET A 66 9.23 13.17 13.89
N TYR A 67 8.35 14.01 14.44
CA TYR A 67 8.27 15.42 14.06
C TYR A 67 9.55 16.20 14.39
N SER A 68 10.15 15.95 15.56
CA SER A 68 11.42 16.57 15.97
C SER A 68 12.56 16.25 15.00
N ILE A 69 12.61 15.00 14.51
CA ILE A 69 13.57 14.58 13.49
C ILE A 69 13.20 15.16 12.12
N ALA A 70 11.92 15.14 11.74
CA ALA A 70 11.44 15.64 10.46
C ALA A 70 11.63 17.16 10.31
N ALA A 71 11.59 17.92 11.41
CA ALA A 71 11.92 19.34 11.45
C ALA A 71 13.36 19.63 11.00
N LYS A 72 14.27 18.63 11.01
CA LYS A 72 15.63 18.72 10.47
C LYS A 72 15.70 18.49 8.94
N ARG A 73 14.58 18.21 8.29
CA ARG A 73 14.41 18.09 6.83
C ARG A 73 15.46 17.16 6.20
N ASN A 74 16.07 17.57 5.08
CA ASN A 74 17.03 16.76 4.31
C ASN A 74 18.26 16.30 5.11
N VAL A 75 18.63 17.03 6.18
CA VAL A 75 19.77 16.67 7.02
C VAL A 75 19.54 15.33 7.76
N ALA A 76 18.28 14.98 8.05
CA ALA A 76 17.94 13.74 8.73
C ALA A 76 17.91 12.50 7.83
N ILE A 77 17.76 12.66 6.50
CA ILE A 77 17.50 11.53 5.59
C ILE A 77 18.63 10.50 5.60
N LYS A 78 19.88 10.95 5.42
CA LYS A 78 21.04 10.03 5.41
C LYS A 78 21.26 9.34 6.76
N PRO A 79 21.22 10.04 7.91
CA PRO A 79 21.20 9.41 9.22
C PRO A 79 20.10 8.34 9.40
N LEU A 80 18.87 8.63 8.95
CA LEU A 80 17.74 7.69 9.03
C LEU A 80 18.00 6.43 8.19
N LEU A 81 18.46 6.59 6.94
CA LEU A 81 18.83 5.47 6.07
C LEU A 81 19.92 4.60 6.69
N ASN A 82 20.97 5.22 7.24
CA ASN A 82 22.03 4.50 7.95
C ASN A 82 21.45 3.70 9.12
N PHE A 83 20.60 4.33 9.93
CA PHE A 83 19.95 3.66 11.06
C PHE A 83 19.11 2.47 10.64
N ILE A 84 18.25 2.62 9.63
CA ILE A 84 17.40 1.54 9.07
C ILE A 84 18.24 0.34 8.64
N ASN A 85 19.38 0.59 7.97
CA ASN A 85 20.28 -0.46 7.50
C ASN A 85 21.02 -1.19 8.62
N THR A 86 21.26 -0.53 9.75
CA THR A 86 22.04 -1.10 10.87
C THR A 86 21.22 -1.69 12.00
N THR A 87 20.02 -1.16 12.25
CA THR A 87 19.21 -1.61 13.39
C THR A 87 18.54 -2.95 13.09
N LYS A 88 18.42 -3.80 14.11
CA LYS A 88 17.69 -5.07 14.05
C LYS A 88 16.25 -4.95 14.57
N ASN A 89 15.92 -3.85 15.25
CA ASN A 89 14.60 -3.64 15.83
C ASN A 89 13.60 -3.23 14.73
N ARG A 90 12.63 -4.11 14.43
CA ARG A 90 11.61 -3.88 13.40
C ARG A 90 10.75 -2.64 13.70
N HIS A 91 10.39 -2.43 14.96
CA HIS A 91 9.64 -1.25 15.38
C HIS A 91 10.48 0.02 15.11
N ALA A 92 11.74 0.03 15.54
CA ALA A 92 12.63 1.16 15.30
C ALA A 92 12.84 1.47 13.80
N LYS A 93 13.01 0.44 12.95
CA LYS A 93 13.08 0.61 11.49
C LYS A 93 11.84 1.32 10.97
N TRP A 94 10.66 0.85 11.40
CA TRP A 94 9.39 1.39 10.95
C TRP A 94 9.21 2.86 11.37
N GLY A 95 9.59 3.21 12.59
CA GLY A 95 9.58 4.61 13.04
C GLY A 95 10.48 5.52 12.20
N ALA A 96 11.66 5.04 11.81
CA ALA A 96 12.56 5.77 10.91
C ALA A 96 11.98 5.91 9.49
N ILE A 97 11.35 4.87 8.94
CA ILE A 97 10.69 4.90 7.62
C ILE A 97 9.54 5.91 7.61
N CYS A 98 8.65 5.87 8.61
CA CYS A 98 7.56 6.84 8.74
C CYS A 98 8.08 8.27 8.91
N THR A 99 9.24 8.45 9.54
CA THR A 99 9.91 9.77 9.62
C THR A 99 10.41 10.26 8.27
N ILE A 100 10.97 9.37 7.43
CA ILE A 100 11.34 9.74 6.05
C ILE A 100 10.09 10.15 5.27
N HIS A 101 8.98 9.42 5.39
CA HIS A 101 7.71 9.82 4.79
C HIS A 101 7.24 11.19 5.31
N LEU A 102 7.30 11.44 6.62
CA LEU A 102 6.92 12.71 7.22
C LEU A 102 7.78 13.88 6.69
N ILE A 103 9.07 13.66 6.43
CA ILE A 103 9.93 14.63 5.72
C ILE A 103 9.46 14.81 4.27
N GLY A 104 9.09 13.71 3.60
CA GLY A 104 8.55 13.64 2.24
C GLY A 104 7.35 14.55 1.99
N ILE A 105 6.40 14.52 2.93
CA ILE A 105 5.15 15.31 2.88
C ILE A 105 5.29 16.65 3.61
N ASN A 106 6.51 17.08 3.90
CA ASN A 106 6.82 18.30 4.64
C ASN A 106 6.14 18.46 6.01
N SER A 107 5.74 17.36 6.66
CA SER A 107 4.96 17.34 7.90
C SER A 107 3.55 17.93 7.75
N GLU A 108 3.01 17.93 6.53
CA GLU A 108 1.67 18.37 6.19
C GLU A 108 0.76 17.15 6.00
N ILE A 109 0.04 16.80 7.06
CA ILE A 109 -0.91 15.69 7.06
C ILE A 109 -2.24 16.22 6.53
N ALA A 110 -2.43 16.13 5.21
CA ALA A 110 -3.67 16.54 4.54
C ALA A 110 -4.35 15.33 3.89
N GLY A 111 -5.67 15.37 3.75
CA GLY A 111 -6.45 14.40 2.95
C GLY A 111 -6.57 12.99 3.54
N ARG A 112 -7.72 12.33 3.36
CA ARG A 112 -7.93 10.96 3.82
C ARG A 112 -7.02 9.95 3.11
N GLU A 113 -6.82 10.14 1.81
CA GLU A 113 -6.26 9.12 0.91
C GLU A 113 -4.95 9.56 0.24
N THR A 114 -4.68 10.87 0.19
CA THR A 114 -3.56 11.44 -0.56
C THR A 114 -2.64 12.26 0.33
N GLU A 115 -1.32 12.10 0.19
CA GLU A 115 -0.32 12.91 0.88
C GLU A 115 0.82 13.26 -0.09
N GLU A 116 0.83 14.50 -0.57
CA GLU A 116 1.76 14.92 -1.63
C GLU A 116 3.23 14.91 -1.17
N PHE A 117 4.09 14.20 -1.90
CA PHE A 117 5.54 14.19 -1.65
C PHE A 117 6.22 15.44 -2.23
N THR A 118 6.17 16.55 -1.49
CA THR A 118 6.84 17.79 -1.90
C THR A 118 8.38 17.69 -1.79
N ASN A 119 8.91 16.78 -0.95
CA ASN A 119 10.34 16.54 -0.82
C ASN A 119 10.81 15.27 -1.57
N LEU A 120 11.35 15.47 -2.77
CA LEU A 120 11.81 14.38 -3.64
C LEU A 120 13.00 13.59 -3.09
N SER A 121 13.85 14.22 -2.26
CA SER A 121 14.98 13.52 -1.64
C SER A 121 14.49 12.45 -0.66
N ALA A 122 13.45 12.75 0.11
CA ALA A 122 12.83 11.79 1.02
C ALA A 122 12.06 10.70 0.26
N ARG A 123 11.35 11.06 -0.83
CA ARG A 123 10.73 10.06 -1.72
C ARG A 123 11.77 9.08 -2.27
N ASN A 124 12.87 9.58 -2.82
CA ASN A 124 13.95 8.76 -3.36
C ASN A 124 14.60 7.88 -2.30
N ALA A 125 14.69 8.36 -1.05
CA ALA A 125 15.15 7.56 0.07
C ALA A 125 14.22 6.37 0.34
N LEU A 126 12.89 6.56 0.35
CA LEU A 126 11.93 5.46 0.48
C LEU A 126 12.04 4.47 -0.69
N LEU A 127 12.08 4.96 -1.93
CA LEU A 127 12.23 4.13 -3.12
C LEU A 127 13.51 3.28 -3.08
N SER A 128 14.61 3.80 -2.52
CA SER A 128 15.86 3.06 -2.39
C SER A 128 15.76 1.86 -1.43
N LEU A 129 14.83 1.90 -0.47
CA LEU A 129 14.60 0.84 0.51
C LEU A 129 13.73 -0.30 -0.04
N LEU A 130 13.12 -0.15 -1.22
CA LEU A 130 12.30 -1.20 -1.85
C LEU A 130 13.09 -2.47 -2.18
N SER A 131 14.41 -2.44 -2.16
CA SER A 131 15.22 -3.65 -2.33
C SER A 131 15.15 -4.61 -1.13
N ASP A 132 14.74 -4.14 0.05
CA ASP A 132 14.48 -4.97 1.23
C ASP A 132 13.04 -5.50 1.19
N THR A 133 12.88 -6.77 0.83
CA THR A 133 11.57 -7.44 0.72
C THR A 133 10.76 -7.41 2.02
N SER A 134 11.41 -7.31 3.19
CA SER A 134 10.71 -7.25 4.47
C SER A 134 10.04 -5.90 4.74
N LEU A 135 10.45 -4.85 4.01
CA LEU A 135 9.96 -3.48 4.15
C LEU A 135 9.07 -3.05 2.98
N GLN A 136 9.11 -3.77 1.85
CA GLN A 136 8.45 -3.39 0.60
C GLN A 136 6.99 -2.98 0.78
N ALA A 137 6.15 -3.82 1.41
CA ALA A 137 4.74 -3.51 1.59
C ALA A 137 4.53 -2.17 2.32
N GLY A 138 5.11 -2.02 3.51
CA GLY A 138 4.97 -0.76 4.26
C GLY A 138 5.50 0.47 3.51
N ILE A 139 6.56 0.34 2.72
CA ILE A 139 7.07 1.46 1.90
C ILE A 139 6.08 1.80 0.77
N ILE A 140 5.51 0.79 0.11
CA ILE A 140 4.52 0.99 -0.95
C ILE A 140 3.23 1.64 -0.40
N GLU A 141 2.78 1.22 0.80
CA GLU A 141 1.66 1.83 1.54
C GLU A 141 1.86 3.34 1.79
N LEU A 142 3.10 3.80 1.88
CA LEU A 142 3.45 5.20 2.02
C LEU A 142 3.54 5.91 0.66
N LEU A 143 4.09 5.25 -0.37
CA LEU A 143 4.27 5.84 -1.70
C LEU A 143 2.97 5.96 -2.51
N ILE A 144 2.02 5.04 -2.32
CA ILE A 144 0.71 5.01 -3.01
C ILE A 144 -0.16 6.24 -2.73
N ARG A 145 0.16 6.98 -1.66
CA ARG A 145 -0.53 8.22 -1.28
C ARG A 145 -0.22 9.41 -2.20
N ASP A 146 0.82 9.28 -3.01
CA ASP A 146 1.15 10.21 -4.08
C ASP A 146 1.89 9.46 -5.18
N PRO A 147 1.20 8.67 -6.01
CA PRO A 147 1.84 7.82 -6.99
C PRO A 147 2.36 8.66 -8.16
N ARG A 148 3.58 8.33 -8.61
CA ARG A 148 4.29 9.09 -9.66
C ARG A 148 4.88 8.19 -10.71
N TYR A 149 4.73 8.57 -11.97
CA TYR A 149 5.23 7.77 -13.09
C TYR A 149 6.73 7.49 -12.98
N SER A 150 7.51 8.42 -12.44
CA SER A 150 8.95 8.25 -12.19
C SER A 150 9.30 7.05 -11.30
N ASP A 151 8.35 6.51 -10.54
CA ASP A 151 8.57 5.33 -9.71
C ASP A 151 8.60 4.03 -10.53
N ILE A 152 7.84 3.96 -11.63
CA ILE A 152 7.71 2.75 -12.47
C ILE A 152 9.09 2.19 -12.85
N PRO A 153 10.03 2.95 -13.45
CA PRO A 153 11.34 2.40 -13.80
C PRO A 153 12.11 1.86 -12.58
N ILE A 154 11.94 2.46 -11.40
CA ILE A 154 12.58 2.03 -10.16
C ILE A 154 11.95 0.71 -9.69
N VAL A 155 10.62 0.64 -9.64
CA VAL A 155 9.86 -0.56 -9.27
C VAL A 155 10.17 -1.72 -10.20
N MET A 156 10.23 -1.49 -11.52
CA MET A 156 10.60 -2.50 -12.50
C MET A 156 12.04 -3.01 -12.30
N ASN A 157 12.98 -2.12 -11.94
CA ASN A 157 14.34 -2.51 -11.63
C ASN A 157 14.42 -3.33 -10.33
N VAL A 158 13.72 -2.92 -9.27
CA VAL A 158 13.65 -3.67 -8.01
C VAL A 158 13.02 -5.05 -8.25
N MET A 159 11.91 -5.10 -8.98
CA MET A 159 11.22 -6.32 -9.33
C MET A 159 12.13 -7.30 -10.09
N ARG A 160 12.90 -6.81 -11.07
CA ARG A 160 13.88 -7.61 -11.83
C ARG A 160 14.91 -8.28 -10.91
N ASN A 161 15.41 -7.54 -9.94
CA ASN A 161 16.50 -7.98 -9.06
C ASN A 161 16.02 -8.73 -7.81
N SER A 162 14.73 -8.62 -7.46
CA SER A 162 14.15 -9.33 -6.33
C SER A 162 14.12 -10.84 -6.57
N LYS A 163 14.47 -11.62 -5.55
CA LYS A 163 14.26 -13.08 -5.51
C LYS A 163 13.10 -13.49 -4.60
N GLY A 164 12.56 -12.54 -3.83
CA GLY A 164 11.51 -12.78 -2.84
C GLY A 164 10.12 -12.42 -3.35
N ASP A 165 9.22 -12.21 -2.40
CA ASP A 165 7.86 -11.70 -2.63
C ASP A 165 7.91 -10.38 -3.43
N THR A 166 7.02 -10.24 -4.40
CA THR A 166 6.86 -9.05 -5.25
C THR A 166 5.41 -8.58 -5.35
N TRP A 167 4.50 -9.10 -4.54
CA TRP A 167 3.08 -8.73 -4.57
C TRP A 167 2.87 -7.23 -4.39
N ALA A 168 3.50 -6.62 -3.38
CA ALA A 168 3.40 -5.17 -3.16
C ALA A 168 3.88 -4.36 -4.38
N LEU A 169 4.92 -4.83 -5.09
CA LEU A 169 5.41 -4.17 -6.30
C LEU A 169 4.46 -4.36 -7.49
N ASN A 170 3.91 -5.56 -7.66
CA ASN A 170 2.93 -5.85 -8.70
C ASN A 170 1.66 -5.00 -8.51
N ASN A 171 1.15 -4.97 -7.29
CA ASN A 171 -0.05 -4.23 -6.90
C ASN A 171 0.18 -2.72 -7.00
N TYR A 172 1.36 -2.23 -6.63
CA TYR A 172 1.68 -0.81 -6.82
C TYR A 172 1.63 -0.39 -8.29
N LEU A 173 1.95 -1.28 -9.24
CA LEU A 173 1.89 -0.92 -10.65
C LEU A 173 0.46 -0.75 -11.14
N THR A 174 -0.53 -1.47 -10.59
CA THR A 174 -1.92 -1.44 -11.08
C THR A 174 -2.67 -0.15 -10.77
N ILE A 175 -2.10 0.73 -9.94
CA ILE A 175 -2.65 2.07 -9.66
C ILE A 175 -2.39 3.06 -10.81
N PHE A 176 -1.40 2.76 -11.67
CA PHE A 176 -1.04 3.63 -12.77
C PHE A 176 -2.00 3.38 -13.93
N PRO A 177 -2.59 4.43 -14.54
CA PRO A 177 -3.54 4.31 -15.64
C PRO A 177 -2.78 4.04 -16.96
N ILE A 178 -2.14 2.89 -17.03
CA ILE A 178 -1.30 2.46 -18.15
C ILE A 178 -1.69 1.04 -18.55
N ASP A 179 -1.45 0.71 -19.82
CA ASP A 179 -1.79 -0.61 -20.37
C ASP A 179 -0.83 -1.70 -19.84
N LEU A 180 -1.13 -2.22 -18.65
CA LEU A 180 -0.39 -3.31 -18.04
C LEU A 180 -0.77 -4.66 -18.65
N PRO A 181 0.16 -5.63 -18.71
CA PRO A 181 -0.09 -6.99 -19.18
C PRO A 181 -0.78 -7.88 -18.13
N VAL A 182 -1.34 -7.28 -17.08
CA VAL A 182 -2.01 -7.92 -15.94
C VAL A 182 -3.11 -6.99 -15.44
N GLY A 183 -4.16 -7.54 -14.83
CA GLY A 183 -5.30 -6.75 -14.32
C GLY A 183 -6.06 -6.01 -15.42
N GLN A 184 -6.01 -6.53 -16.65
CA GLN A 184 -6.69 -5.95 -17.81
C GLN A 184 -8.21 -6.07 -17.65
N GLU A 185 -8.98 -5.21 -18.30
CA GLU A 185 -10.43 -5.39 -18.33
C GLU A 185 -10.80 -6.77 -18.89
N ILE A 186 -11.63 -7.51 -18.14
CA ILE A 186 -12.17 -8.80 -18.57
C ILE A 186 -13.35 -8.52 -19.53
N PRO A 187 -13.31 -9.03 -20.78
CA PRO A 187 -14.41 -8.89 -21.73
C PRO A 187 -15.77 -9.33 -21.16
N LYS A 188 -16.84 -8.64 -21.55
CA LYS A 188 -18.20 -8.90 -21.03
C LYS A 188 -18.71 -10.31 -21.36
N GLU A 189 -18.23 -10.92 -22.44
CA GLU A 189 -18.54 -12.32 -22.75
C GLU A 189 -18.07 -13.32 -21.68
N PHE A 190 -17.16 -12.91 -20.78
CA PHE A 190 -16.70 -13.72 -19.65
C PHE A 190 -17.38 -13.35 -18.32
N ASP A 191 -18.49 -12.60 -18.35
CA ASP A 191 -19.33 -12.31 -17.17
C ASP A 191 -20.13 -13.55 -16.74
N GLN A 192 -19.38 -14.56 -16.31
CA GLN A 192 -19.88 -15.86 -15.88
C GLN A 192 -19.89 -15.92 -14.36
N SER A 193 -20.76 -16.77 -13.83
CA SER A 193 -20.81 -17.08 -12.39
C SER A 193 -20.38 -18.51 -12.13
N VAL A 194 -19.89 -18.76 -10.92
CA VAL A 194 -19.59 -20.10 -10.41
C VAL A 194 -20.39 -20.36 -9.14
N LYS A 195 -20.86 -21.60 -8.99
CA LYS A 195 -21.54 -22.06 -7.78
C LYS A 195 -20.50 -22.64 -6.82
N ILE A 196 -20.50 -22.15 -5.59
CA ILE A 196 -19.71 -22.69 -4.47
C ILE A 196 -20.66 -23.52 -3.61
N GLN A 197 -20.35 -24.81 -3.45
CA GLN A 197 -21.13 -25.73 -2.61
C GLN A 197 -20.63 -25.69 -1.17
N ASN A 198 -21.56 -25.72 -0.22
CA ASN A 198 -21.29 -25.77 1.21
C ASN A 198 -20.32 -24.68 1.72
N PRO A 199 -20.50 -23.39 1.36
CA PRO A 199 -19.75 -22.34 2.03
C PRO A 199 -20.13 -22.36 3.52
N ASP A 200 -19.13 -22.36 4.42
CA ASP A 200 -19.40 -22.27 5.86
C ASP A 200 -20.21 -20.99 6.14
N LYS A 201 -21.21 -21.02 7.03
CA LYS A 201 -22.02 -19.81 7.31
C LYS A 201 -21.19 -18.64 7.92
N GLY A 202 -19.97 -18.91 8.41
CA GLY A 202 -18.97 -17.91 8.82
C GLY A 202 -17.99 -17.48 7.72
N ALA A 203 -18.20 -17.93 6.48
CA ALA A 203 -17.28 -17.79 5.34
C ALA A 203 -16.84 -16.36 4.99
N TYR A 204 -17.66 -15.38 5.34
CA TYR A 204 -17.44 -13.98 5.02
C TYR A 204 -16.21 -13.39 5.72
N GLU A 205 -15.83 -13.94 6.87
CA GLU A 205 -14.71 -13.45 7.68
C GLU A 205 -13.41 -14.22 7.39
N ASP A 206 -13.50 -15.43 6.83
CA ASP A 206 -12.36 -16.31 6.56
C ASP A 206 -12.15 -16.53 5.06
N VAL A 207 -11.86 -15.43 4.36
CA VAL A 207 -11.58 -15.42 2.92
C VAL A 207 -10.39 -16.33 2.57
N ALA A 208 -9.43 -16.51 3.48
CA ALA A 208 -8.27 -17.37 3.28
C ALA A 208 -8.67 -18.81 2.96
N ASN A 209 -9.67 -19.34 3.67
CA ASN A 209 -10.18 -20.70 3.47
C ASN A 209 -11.13 -20.82 2.27
N HIS A 210 -11.79 -19.74 1.86
CA HIS A 210 -12.74 -19.74 0.75
C HIS A 210 -12.09 -19.54 -0.61
N LEU A 211 -10.96 -18.83 -0.66
CA LEU A 211 -10.32 -18.50 -1.92
C LEU A 211 -9.94 -19.74 -2.75
N PRO A 212 -9.34 -20.81 -2.18
CA PRO A 212 -9.08 -22.05 -2.92
C PRO A 212 -10.36 -22.70 -3.45
N LEU A 213 -11.49 -22.63 -2.72
CA LEU A 213 -12.77 -23.20 -3.15
C LEU A 213 -13.31 -22.45 -4.38
N ILE A 214 -13.25 -21.12 -4.36
CA ILE A 214 -13.68 -20.28 -5.50
C ILE A 214 -12.81 -20.57 -6.72
N LEU A 215 -11.49 -20.56 -6.54
CA LEU A 215 -10.54 -20.82 -7.62
C LEU A 215 -10.72 -22.23 -8.21
N ASN A 216 -10.98 -23.23 -7.38
CA ASN A 216 -11.34 -24.58 -7.85
C ASN A 216 -12.65 -24.59 -8.65
N ALA A 217 -13.69 -23.90 -8.16
CA ALA A 217 -14.98 -23.82 -8.86
C ALA A 217 -14.84 -23.12 -10.23
N ILE A 218 -14.04 -22.07 -10.32
CA ILE A 218 -13.68 -21.40 -11.58
C ILE A 218 -12.97 -22.36 -12.52
N SER A 219 -11.92 -23.03 -12.03
CA SER A 219 -11.13 -23.96 -12.85
C SER A 219 -11.95 -25.14 -13.38
N ASN A 220 -12.96 -25.60 -12.64
CA ASN A 220 -13.79 -26.74 -13.02
C ASN A 220 -14.98 -26.37 -13.91
N SER A 221 -15.60 -25.22 -13.68
CA SER A 221 -16.85 -24.84 -14.37
C SER A 221 -16.60 -24.26 -15.76
N HIS A 222 -15.45 -23.61 -15.96
CA HIS A 222 -15.17 -22.81 -17.15
C HIS A 222 -13.75 -23.03 -17.69
N SER A 223 -13.27 -24.28 -17.68
CA SER A 223 -11.87 -24.66 -17.99
C SER A 223 -11.37 -24.23 -19.38
N ASP A 224 -12.26 -23.98 -20.33
CA ASP A 224 -11.88 -23.52 -21.68
C ASP A 224 -11.58 -22.03 -21.73
N THR A 225 -12.11 -21.27 -20.76
CA THR A 225 -12.03 -19.81 -20.69
C THR A 225 -11.14 -19.35 -19.53
N PHE A 226 -11.22 -19.99 -18.37
CA PHE A 226 -10.50 -19.61 -17.16
C PHE A 226 -9.46 -20.66 -16.77
N PHE A 227 -8.22 -20.20 -16.57
CA PHE A 227 -7.08 -21.04 -16.22
C PHE A 227 -6.50 -20.57 -14.89
N VAL A 228 -6.57 -21.43 -13.87
CA VAL A 228 -5.99 -21.16 -12.54
C VAL A 228 -4.63 -21.83 -12.43
N ASP A 229 -3.61 -21.05 -12.09
CA ASP A 229 -2.31 -21.60 -11.69
C ASP A 229 -2.49 -22.46 -10.44
N GLN A 230 -2.26 -23.77 -10.58
CA GLN A 230 -2.49 -24.77 -9.53
C GLN A 230 -1.72 -24.47 -8.24
N THR A 231 -0.60 -23.75 -8.34
CA THR A 231 0.16 -23.35 -7.15
C THR A 231 -0.57 -22.36 -6.26
N LEU A 232 -1.57 -21.63 -6.78
CA LEU A 232 -2.42 -20.74 -5.99
C LEU A 232 -3.31 -21.50 -5.00
N LEU A 233 -3.78 -22.69 -5.39
CA LEU A 233 -4.70 -23.51 -4.59
C LEU A 233 -4.06 -24.04 -3.31
N CYS A 234 -2.72 -24.08 -3.26
CA CYS A 234 -1.94 -24.57 -2.12
C CYS A 234 -1.25 -23.45 -1.32
N LYS A 235 -1.49 -22.18 -1.65
CA LYS A 235 -0.83 -21.03 -1.02
C LYS A 235 -1.77 -20.31 -0.04
N ASN A 236 -1.19 -19.69 0.98
CA ASN A 236 -1.90 -18.68 1.75
C ASN A 236 -1.96 -17.38 0.94
N LEU A 237 -3.11 -17.17 0.31
CA LEU A 237 -3.39 -16.04 -0.56
C LEU A 237 -3.99 -14.85 0.19
N TRP A 238 -4.22 -14.98 1.50
CA TRP A 238 -4.72 -13.86 2.29
C TRP A 238 -3.64 -12.79 2.47
N GLY A 239 -3.99 -11.59 2.04
CA GLY A 239 -3.17 -10.38 2.11
C GLY A 239 -3.58 -9.47 3.26
N ASN A 240 -2.91 -8.31 3.36
CA ASN A 240 -3.43 -7.19 4.15
C ASN A 240 -4.61 -6.60 3.34
N ARG A 241 -5.84 -7.01 3.67
CA ARG A 241 -7.09 -6.50 3.07
C ARG A 241 -7.97 -5.90 4.15
N ALA A 242 -8.61 -4.77 3.83
CA ALA A 242 -9.51 -4.08 4.74
C ALA A 242 -10.96 -4.58 4.59
N HIS A 243 -11.31 -5.17 3.44
CA HIS A 243 -12.68 -5.55 3.11
C HIS A 243 -12.89 -7.06 2.95
N SER A 244 -14.03 -7.53 3.46
CA SER A 244 -14.60 -8.85 3.15
C SER A 244 -15.08 -8.87 1.70
N LEU A 245 -15.01 -10.03 1.03
CA LEU A 245 -15.54 -10.20 -0.32
C LEU A 245 -17.06 -9.97 -0.30
N VAL A 246 -17.48 -8.80 -0.81
CA VAL A 246 -18.83 -8.23 -0.64
C VAL A 246 -19.93 -9.10 -1.26
N ASP A 247 -19.59 -9.96 -2.22
CA ASP A 247 -20.53 -10.71 -3.04
C ASP A 247 -20.94 -12.10 -2.55
N PHE A 248 -20.41 -12.56 -1.42
CA PHE A 248 -20.93 -13.82 -0.84
C PHE A 248 -22.36 -13.69 -0.29
N LYS A 249 -23.00 -12.51 -0.34
CA LYS A 249 -24.26 -12.20 0.37
C LYS A 249 -25.48 -13.00 -0.12
N ASN A 250 -25.39 -13.65 -1.28
CA ASN A 250 -26.47 -14.47 -1.84
C ASN A 250 -26.22 -15.95 -1.56
N VAL A 251 -26.20 -16.34 -0.28
CA VAL A 251 -26.26 -17.76 0.09
C VAL A 251 -27.69 -18.23 -0.04
N GLU A 252 -27.96 -19.04 -1.06
CA GLU A 252 -29.22 -19.76 -1.20
C GLU A 252 -29.16 -21.00 -0.30
N ASP A 253 -30.11 -21.10 0.64
CA ASP A 253 -30.31 -22.29 1.46
C ASP A 253 -31.21 -23.25 0.67
N SER A 254 -30.59 -24.19 -0.05
CA SER A 254 -31.32 -25.21 -0.81
C SER A 254 -31.45 -26.50 0.01
N THR A 255 -32.62 -27.11 0.02
CA THR A 255 -32.84 -28.41 0.69
C THR A 255 -32.88 -29.52 -0.36
N ILE A 256 -31.87 -30.40 -0.33
CA ILE A 256 -31.82 -31.60 -1.18
C ILE A 256 -31.94 -32.82 -0.27
N ASN A 257 -32.96 -33.66 -0.48
CA ASN A 257 -33.26 -34.84 0.34
C ASN A 257 -33.41 -34.56 1.85
N GLY A 258 -33.88 -33.37 2.22
CA GLY A 258 -34.04 -32.96 3.63
C GLY A 258 -32.75 -32.50 4.32
N LEU A 259 -31.63 -32.43 3.60
CA LEU A 259 -30.37 -31.84 4.06
C LEU A 259 -30.25 -30.41 3.54
N HIS A 260 -29.86 -29.49 4.42
CA HIS A 260 -29.52 -28.11 4.06
C HIS A 260 -28.17 -28.09 3.35
N GLU A 261 -28.17 -27.76 2.06
CA GLU A 261 -26.98 -27.52 1.27
C GLU A 261 -26.92 -26.02 0.93
N PRO A 262 -26.21 -25.21 1.74
CA PRO A 262 -26.01 -23.82 1.39
C PRO A 262 -25.18 -23.76 0.11
N SER A 263 -25.52 -22.82 -0.76
CA SER A 263 -24.69 -22.52 -1.92
C SER A 263 -24.60 -21.04 -2.17
N ALA A 264 -23.43 -20.58 -2.64
CA ALA A 264 -23.21 -19.19 -3.01
C ALA A 264 -22.84 -19.11 -4.50
N TYR A 265 -23.23 -18.03 -5.15
CA TYR A 265 -22.82 -17.73 -6.52
C TYR A 265 -21.82 -16.58 -6.51
N VAL A 266 -20.71 -16.74 -7.22
CA VAL A 266 -19.67 -15.73 -7.36
C VAL A 266 -19.58 -15.34 -8.83
N LYS A 267 -19.77 -14.05 -9.13
CA LYS A 267 -19.47 -13.49 -10.45
C LYS A 267 -17.97 -13.39 -10.61
N ILE A 268 -17.40 -14.06 -11.62
CA ILE A 268 -15.95 -14.22 -11.73
C ILE A 268 -15.28 -12.87 -11.99
N ARG A 269 -15.88 -12.03 -12.83
CA ARG A 269 -15.35 -10.70 -13.14
C ARG A 269 -15.26 -9.82 -11.89
N ASP A 270 -16.37 -9.69 -11.17
CA ASP A 270 -16.47 -8.86 -9.97
C ASP A 270 -15.52 -9.38 -8.88
N PHE A 271 -15.47 -10.70 -8.69
CA PHE A 271 -14.52 -11.35 -7.80
C PHE A 271 -13.06 -11.04 -8.15
N LEU A 272 -12.66 -11.15 -9.42
CA LEU A 272 -11.28 -10.86 -9.83
C LEU A 272 -10.96 -9.37 -9.72
N TYR A 273 -11.92 -8.50 -10.03
CA TYR A 273 -11.79 -7.06 -9.86
C TYR A 273 -11.57 -6.72 -8.38
N ASP A 274 -12.43 -7.21 -7.49
CA ASP A 274 -12.31 -6.98 -6.05
C ASP A 274 -11.04 -7.60 -5.47
N LEU A 275 -10.60 -8.76 -5.98
CA LEU A 275 -9.42 -9.46 -5.47
C LEU A 275 -8.08 -8.86 -5.94
N THR A 276 -8.10 -8.11 -7.03
CA THR A 276 -6.90 -7.48 -7.59
C THR A 276 -6.94 -5.96 -7.53
N GLY A 277 -8.08 -5.39 -7.12
CA GLY A 277 -8.25 -3.98 -6.83
C GLY A 277 -7.27 -3.54 -5.75
N VAL A 278 -6.57 -2.44 -6.02
CA VAL A 278 -5.57 -1.88 -5.10
C VAL A 278 -6.04 -0.49 -4.73
N ASP A 279 -6.25 -0.28 -3.43
CA ASP A 279 -6.34 1.04 -2.84
C ASP A 279 -5.12 1.28 -1.92
N TYR A 280 -5.12 2.41 -1.22
CA TYR A 280 -4.03 2.79 -0.32
C TYR A 280 -3.87 1.89 0.91
N CYS A 281 -4.81 0.97 1.20
CA CYS A 281 -4.76 0.02 2.31
C CYS A 281 -4.76 -1.47 1.90
N GLU A 282 -4.90 -1.79 0.61
CA GLU A 282 -5.04 -3.15 0.09
C GLU A 282 -3.91 -3.59 -0.87
N ILE A 283 -2.69 -3.11 -0.64
CA ILE A 283 -1.50 -3.48 -1.44
C ILE A 283 -1.03 -4.92 -1.22
N GLY A 284 -1.65 -5.64 -0.27
CA GLY A 284 -1.25 -6.98 0.15
C GLY A 284 -1.82 -8.13 -0.68
N ASN A 285 -2.56 -7.84 -1.75
CA ASN A 285 -3.23 -8.86 -2.58
C ASN A 285 -2.22 -9.87 -3.15
N LYS A 286 -2.48 -11.15 -2.94
CA LYS A 286 -1.58 -12.25 -3.34
C LYS A 286 -2.08 -13.03 -4.55
N LEU A 287 -2.81 -12.37 -5.43
CA LEU A 287 -3.34 -12.95 -6.65
C LEU A 287 -3.37 -11.88 -7.73
N GLN A 288 -3.12 -12.28 -8.98
CA GLN A 288 -3.29 -11.43 -10.15
C GLN A 288 -3.90 -12.24 -11.29
N TYR A 289 -4.42 -11.57 -12.31
CA TYR A 289 -4.83 -12.21 -13.55
C TYR A 289 -4.33 -11.47 -14.79
N TYR A 290 -4.44 -12.11 -15.95
CA TYR A 290 -4.24 -11.49 -17.26
C TYR A 290 -5.16 -12.11 -18.31
N VAL A 291 -5.37 -11.40 -19.41
CA VAL A 291 -6.17 -11.84 -20.55
C VAL A 291 -5.23 -12.13 -21.74
N ASP A 292 -5.42 -13.27 -22.39
CA ASP A 292 -4.66 -13.67 -23.58
C ASP A 292 -5.60 -14.29 -24.62
N GLY A 293 -5.93 -13.51 -25.65
CA GLY A 293 -7.01 -13.84 -26.58
C GLY A 293 -8.34 -13.99 -25.83
N ASN A 294 -9.01 -15.12 -26.03
CA ASN A 294 -10.31 -15.41 -25.42
C ASN A 294 -10.20 -16.17 -24.09
N LYS A 295 -9.11 -15.96 -23.34
CA LYS A 295 -8.81 -16.70 -22.12
C LYS A 295 -8.36 -15.78 -21.00
N VAL A 296 -8.77 -16.10 -19.78
CA VAL A 296 -8.38 -15.42 -18.55
C VAL A 296 -7.51 -16.37 -17.73
N PHE A 297 -6.32 -15.90 -17.34
CA PHE A 297 -5.36 -16.67 -16.56
C PHE A 297 -5.20 -16.03 -15.18
N ILE A 298 -5.61 -16.76 -14.15
CA ILE A 298 -5.44 -16.39 -12.76
C ILE A 298 -4.11 -16.96 -12.28
N CYS A 299 -3.19 -16.09 -11.87
CA CYS A 299 -1.77 -16.42 -11.82
C CYS A 299 -1.07 -15.96 -10.54
N THR A 300 0.09 -16.58 -10.32
CA THR A 300 1.03 -16.27 -9.25
C THR A 300 1.83 -14.99 -9.49
N GLN A 301 2.46 -14.47 -8.42
CA GLN A 301 3.41 -13.35 -8.52
C GLN A 301 4.53 -13.64 -9.49
N GLU A 302 5.02 -14.89 -9.58
CA GLU A 302 6.12 -15.25 -10.45
C GLU A 302 5.72 -15.08 -11.92
N THR A 303 4.48 -15.44 -12.24
CA THR A 303 3.90 -15.27 -13.58
C THR A 303 3.62 -13.80 -13.87
N ALA A 304 2.99 -13.08 -12.94
CA ALA A 304 2.71 -11.64 -13.08
C ALA A 304 4.00 -10.84 -13.30
N LYS A 305 5.02 -11.08 -12.46
CA LYS A 305 6.36 -10.50 -12.57
C LYS A 305 6.99 -10.76 -13.94
N LYS A 306 6.94 -12.00 -14.45
CA LYS A 306 7.49 -12.34 -15.77
C LYS A 306 6.80 -11.54 -16.88
N ARG A 307 5.46 -11.44 -16.85
CA ARG A 307 4.70 -10.67 -17.85
C ARG A 307 5.03 -9.18 -17.77
N LEU A 308 5.02 -8.60 -16.56
CA LEU A 308 5.37 -7.19 -16.32
C LEU A 308 6.77 -6.87 -16.83
N LEU A 309 7.78 -7.66 -16.45
CA LEU A 309 9.15 -7.45 -16.89
C LEU A 309 9.31 -7.59 -18.41
N SER A 310 8.65 -8.58 -19.01
CA SER A 310 8.64 -8.75 -20.47
C SER A 310 8.03 -7.53 -21.15
N TRP A 311 6.83 -7.11 -20.75
CA TRP A 311 6.16 -5.91 -21.25
C TRP A 311 7.07 -4.68 -21.18
N TRP A 312 7.67 -4.41 -20.02
CA TRP A 312 8.56 -3.26 -19.83
C TRP A 312 9.78 -3.28 -20.76
N THR A 313 10.34 -4.46 -21.03
CA THR A 313 11.46 -4.61 -21.96
C THR A 313 11.08 -4.45 -23.43
N HIS A 314 9.81 -4.63 -23.78
CA HIS A 314 9.30 -4.47 -25.15
C HIS A 314 8.69 -3.09 -25.43
N LEU A 315 8.54 -2.23 -24.40
CA LEU A 315 8.07 -0.86 -24.60
C LEU A 315 8.99 -0.06 -25.52
N LEU A 316 8.39 0.72 -26.41
CA LEU A 316 9.07 1.70 -27.25
C LEU A 316 9.73 2.79 -26.39
N PRO A 317 10.83 3.42 -26.84
CA PRO A 317 11.50 4.48 -26.10
C PRO A 317 10.56 5.64 -25.70
N GLN A 318 9.59 5.98 -26.55
CA GLN A 318 8.61 7.03 -26.28
C GLN A 318 7.66 6.67 -25.14
N GLN A 319 7.19 5.42 -25.08
CA GLN A 319 6.35 4.91 -24.00
C GLN A 319 7.12 4.89 -22.68
N ARG A 320 8.37 4.40 -22.68
CA ARG A 320 9.20 4.44 -21.47
C ARG A 320 9.45 5.86 -20.97
N LYS A 321 9.69 6.80 -21.89
CA LYS A 321 9.85 8.22 -21.54
C LYS A 321 8.57 8.80 -20.93
N LEU A 322 7.39 8.42 -21.42
CA LEU A 322 6.11 8.79 -20.81
C LEU A 322 6.00 8.26 -19.38
N TYR A 323 6.27 6.97 -19.19
CA TYR A 323 6.21 6.28 -17.90
C TYR A 323 7.42 6.54 -16.99
N SER A 324 8.25 7.53 -17.29
CA SER A 324 9.39 7.93 -16.45
C SER A 324 9.35 9.41 -16.08
N ARG A 325 8.27 10.12 -16.42
CA ARG A 325 8.11 11.54 -16.07
C ARG A 325 7.91 11.68 -14.56
N ASN A 326 8.49 12.71 -13.97
CA ASN A 326 8.15 13.11 -12.60
C ASN A 326 6.81 13.87 -12.61
N LEU A 327 5.75 13.15 -12.96
CA LEU A 327 4.37 13.62 -12.99
C LEU A 327 3.55 12.74 -12.05
N ARG A 328 2.69 13.36 -11.24
CA ARG A 328 1.76 12.66 -10.36
C ARG A 328 0.64 12.06 -11.19
N VAL A 329 0.12 10.90 -10.80
CA VAL A 329 -1.05 10.31 -11.46
C VAL A 329 -2.26 11.23 -11.35
N ALA A 330 -2.44 11.91 -10.21
CA ALA A 330 -3.53 12.87 -10.00
C ALA A 330 -3.50 14.07 -10.96
N ASP A 331 -2.32 14.43 -11.47
CA ASP A 331 -2.12 15.53 -12.40
C ASP A 331 -2.25 15.10 -13.87
N ASP A 332 -2.46 13.81 -14.14
CA ASP A 332 -2.60 13.29 -15.50
C ASP A 332 -4.05 13.38 -15.98
N PRO A 333 -4.34 14.19 -17.03
CA PRO A 333 -5.70 14.32 -17.56
C PRO A 333 -6.29 13.00 -18.07
N SER A 334 -5.45 12.02 -18.44
CA SER A 334 -5.92 10.70 -18.86
C SER A 334 -6.35 9.82 -17.70
N ALA A 335 -5.78 10.02 -16.50
CA ALA A 335 -6.12 9.28 -15.28
C ALA A 335 -7.55 9.57 -14.80
N GLN A 336 -8.02 10.81 -15.00
CA GLN A 336 -9.35 11.26 -14.56
C GLN A 336 -10.50 10.55 -15.28
N LYS A 337 -10.25 9.92 -16.44
CA LYS A 337 -11.26 9.15 -17.18
C LYS A 337 -11.51 7.75 -16.64
N VAL A 338 -10.60 7.22 -15.84
CA VAL A 338 -10.58 5.78 -15.48
C VAL A 338 -11.11 5.54 -14.05
N GLY A 339 -11.64 6.56 -13.38
CA GLY A 339 -12.32 6.40 -12.08
C GLY A 339 -11.42 6.00 -10.90
N TYR A 340 -10.11 5.87 -11.10
CA TYR A 340 -9.15 5.28 -10.15
C TYR A 340 -8.98 6.02 -8.82
N LEU A 341 -9.59 7.19 -8.64
CA LEU A 341 -9.51 7.99 -7.41
C LEU A 341 -10.80 8.79 -7.15
N GLN A 342 -11.94 8.42 -7.76
CA GLN A 342 -13.19 9.04 -7.33
C GLN A 342 -13.59 8.39 -6.01
N PRO A 343 -13.59 9.11 -4.87
CA PRO A 343 -14.19 8.58 -3.66
C PRO A 343 -15.61 8.14 -4.02
N PRO A 344 -16.10 7.00 -3.50
CA PRO A 344 -17.44 6.52 -3.82
C PRO A 344 -18.42 7.67 -3.63
N THR A 345 -19.06 8.10 -4.72
CA THR A 345 -20.08 9.13 -4.66
C THR A 345 -21.20 8.59 -3.81
N THR A 346 -21.35 9.12 -2.60
CA THR A 346 -22.48 8.83 -1.73
C THR A 346 -23.74 9.31 -2.44
N ASN A 347 -24.52 8.38 -2.98
CA ASN A 347 -25.92 8.60 -3.33
C ASN A 347 -26.79 8.31 -2.11
#